data_AF-A0A9W8MPH2-F1
#
_entry.id   AF-A0A9W8MPH2-F1
#
_cell.length_a   1.000
_cell.length_b   1.000
_cell.length_c   1.000
_cell.angle_alpha   90.00
_cell.angle_beta   90.00
_cell.angle_gamma   90.00
#
_symmetry.space_group_name_H-M   'P 1'
#
loop_
_entity.id
_entity.type
_entity.pdbx_description
1 polymer ?
#
loop_
_entity_poly.entity_id
_entity_poly.type
_entity_poly.pdbx_seq_one_letter_code
_entity_poly.pdbx_strand_id
1 'polypeptide(L)'
;MMPWWTNVTSLMEWVVRRWEHSMWVTLRASTRMKSHVPAEGDDFESYNTQVRVSTAQRWESNRRAGGRNTQKPVVKSWQIFLDRALAEGKVRDDIVDEHSLLVFLEFSVNRCRRNKRGEYIPNTRVGASQIKKEFFGALRIRKMQDARDPSFSTCRPVTTVHVYDALKTCVDKALSDAREGFIPADDAPDIVANTWL
;
A
#
# COMPACT_ATOMS: atom_id res chain seq x y z
N MET A 1 -18.55 30.61 -13.34
CA MET A 1 -18.26 29.17 -13.51
C MET A 1 -16.90 28.91 -12.85
N MET A 2 -16.87 28.34 -11.65
CA MET A 2 -15.60 28.04 -10.96
C MET A 2 -15.00 26.72 -11.47
N PRO A 3 -13.67 26.59 -11.64
CA PRO A 3 -13.03 25.37 -12.15
C PRO A 3 -13.09 24.25 -11.11
N TRP A 4 -13.32 23.01 -11.54
CA TRP A 4 -13.55 21.85 -10.66
C TRP A 4 -12.26 21.33 -9.99
N TRP A 5 -11.13 21.95 -10.30
CA TRP A 5 -9.79 21.63 -9.82
C TRP A 5 -9.53 22.08 -8.38
N THR A 6 -10.23 23.10 -7.88
CA THR A 6 -10.10 23.58 -6.48
C THR A 6 -10.58 22.56 -5.45
N ASN A 7 -11.42 21.60 -5.84
CA ASN A 7 -11.90 20.55 -4.94
C ASN A 7 -10.93 19.37 -4.78
N VAL A 8 -10.08 19.07 -5.76
CA VAL A 8 -9.19 17.89 -5.71
C VAL A 8 -7.96 18.16 -4.85
N THR A 9 -7.34 19.35 -4.99
CA THR A 9 -6.23 19.78 -4.13
C THR A 9 -6.69 19.93 -2.68
N SER A 10 -7.89 20.46 -2.45
CA SER A 10 -8.53 20.56 -1.13
C SER A 10 -8.79 19.18 -0.51
N LEU A 11 -9.24 18.20 -1.30
CA LEU A 11 -9.44 16.83 -0.82
C LEU A 11 -8.10 16.14 -0.48
N MET A 12 -7.05 16.40 -1.26
CA MET A 12 -5.71 15.86 -1.02
C MET A 12 -5.03 16.49 0.18
N GLU A 13 -5.09 17.82 0.32
CA GLU A 13 -4.65 18.53 1.53
C GLU A 13 -5.46 18.10 2.75
N TRP A 14 -6.76 17.84 2.61
CA TRP A 14 -7.57 17.35 3.71
C TRP A 14 -7.23 15.91 4.09
N VAL A 15 -6.95 15.02 3.14
CA VAL A 15 -6.51 13.64 3.44
C VAL A 15 -5.15 13.63 4.12
N VAL A 16 -4.20 14.43 3.62
CA VAL A 16 -2.85 14.57 4.20
C VAL A 16 -2.92 15.23 5.58
N ARG A 17 -3.64 16.35 5.73
CA ARG A 17 -3.82 17.03 7.03
C ARG A 17 -4.61 16.20 8.03
N ARG A 18 -5.61 15.41 7.59
CA ARG A 18 -6.33 14.48 8.47
C ARG A 18 -5.43 13.33 8.92
N TRP A 19 -4.51 12.89 8.06
CA TRP A 19 -3.50 11.89 8.39
C TRP A 19 -2.46 12.45 9.38
N GLU A 20 -1.96 13.67 9.15
CA GLU A 20 -1.03 14.37 10.04
C GLU A 20 -1.66 14.76 11.39
N HIS A 21 -2.89 15.29 11.40
CA HIS A 21 -3.59 15.66 12.63
C HIS A 21 -3.94 14.43 13.47
N SER A 22 -4.29 13.30 12.83
CA SER A 22 -4.41 12.02 13.52
C SER A 22 -3.07 11.50 14.05
N MET A 23 -1.94 11.85 13.42
CA MET A 23 -0.60 11.51 13.89
C MET A 23 -0.24 12.30 15.17
N TRP A 24 -0.52 13.60 15.20
CA TRP A 24 -0.20 14.50 16.32
C TRP A 24 -1.14 14.38 17.53
N VAL A 25 -2.45 14.20 17.31
CA VAL A 25 -3.44 14.07 18.40
C VAL A 25 -3.23 12.76 19.19
N THR A 26 -2.74 11.70 18.53
CA THR A 26 -2.52 10.40 19.16
C THR A 26 -1.15 10.29 19.85
N LEU A 27 -0.17 11.12 19.44
CA LEU A 27 1.12 11.28 20.12
C LEU A 27 0.96 11.84 21.55
N ARG A 28 -0.08 12.63 21.83
CA ARG A 28 -0.41 13.10 23.19
C ARG A 28 -1.23 12.13 24.04
N ALA A 29 -1.88 11.13 23.43
CA ALA A 29 -2.79 10.23 24.15
C ALA A 29 -2.14 8.93 24.66
N SER A 30 -0.87 8.66 24.32
CA SER A 30 -0.18 7.41 24.68
C SER A 30 0.68 7.53 25.94
N THR A 31 0.15 8.10 27.02
CA THR A 31 0.79 8.09 28.34
C THR A 31 0.33 6.90 29.18
N ARG A 32 0.55 5.68 28.67
CA ARG A 32 0.60 4.48 29.51
C ARG A 32 1.56 3.47 28.89
N MET A 33 2.84 3.84 28.86
CA MET A 33 3.93 2.92 28.59
C MET A 33 3.91 1.82 29.65
N LYS A 34 3.64 0.57 29.27
CA LYS A 34 4.24 -0.56 29.98
C LYS A 34 5.73 -0.47 29.64
N SER A 35 6.53 -0.05 30.62
CA SER A 35 7.98 0.04 30.52
C SER A 35 8.54 -1.32 30.10
N HIS A 36 9.01 -1.41 28.86
CA HIS A 36 9.93 -2.46 28.49
C HIS A 36 11.26 -2.05 29.09
N VAL A 37 11.68 -2.74 30.15
CA VAL A 37 13.00 -2.53 30.73
C VAL A 37 14.00 -3.16 29.75
N PRO A 38 14.91 -2.39 29.14
CA PRO A 38 15.92 -2.95 28.24
C PRO A 38 16.78 -3.95 29.02
N ALA A 39 17.12 -5.07 28.39
CA ALA A 39 18.07 -6.02 28.97
C ALA A 39 19.44 -5.34 29.12
N GLU A 40 20.19 -5.68 30.17
CA GLU A 40 21.57 -5.20 30.33
C GLU A 40 22.40 -5.60 29.10
N GLY A 41 22.82 -4.60 28.30
CA GLY A 41 23.59 -4.79 27.07
C GLY A 41 22.87 -4.44 25.77
N ASP A 42 21.58 -4.08 25.80
CA ASP A 42 20.89 -3.59 24.60
C ASP A 42 21.38 -2.17 24.23
N ASP A 43 22.01 -2.06 23.06
CA ASP A 43 22.41 -0.78 22.47
C ASP A 43 21.17 0.12 22.24
N PHE A 44 21.31 1.43 22.46
CA PHE A 44 20.22 2.40 22.37
C PHE A 44 19.55 2.40 20.99
N GLU A 45 20.32 2.11 19.92
CA GLU A 45 19.77 1.95 18.58
C GLU A 45 18.87 0.73 18.45
N SER A 46 19.26 -0.39 19.07
CA SER A 46 18.48 -1.62 19.09
C SER A 46 17.16 -1.41 19.82
N TYR A 47 17.17 -0.75 20.98
CA TYR A 47 15.96 -0.38 21.70
C TYR A 47 15.03 0.51 20.86
N ASN A 48 15.55 1.57 20.23
CA ASN A 48 14.75 2.45 19.37
C ASN A 48 14.13 1.71 18.18
N THR A 49 14.87 0.80 17.56
CA THR A 49 14.37 -0.04 16.48
C THR A 49 13.25 -0.96 16.96
N GLN A 50 13.39 -1.61 18.11
CA GLN A 50 12.32 -2.42 18.71
C GLN A 50 11.06 -1.60 19.00
N VAL A 51 11.19 -0.38 19.52
CA VAL A 51 10.05 0.53 19.77
C VAL A 51 9.33 0.90 18.47
N ARG A 52 10.07 1.23 17.40
CA ARG A 52 9.50 1.56 16.08
C ARG A 52 8.77 0.36 15.47
N VAL A 53 9.41 -0.81 15.46
CA VAL A 53 8.85 -2.05 14.91
C VAL A 53 7.59 -2.47 15.68
N SER A 54 7.65 -2.49 17.02
CA SER A 54 6.50 -2.86 17.85
C SER A 54 5.34 -1.88 17.69
N THR A 55 5.62 -0.59 17.54
CA THR A 55 4.61 0.42 17.24
C THR A 55 3.97 0.13 15.89
N ALA A 56 4.76 -0.06 14.82
CA ALA A 56 4.25 -0.37 13.49
C ALA A 56 3.40 -1.66 13.46
N GLN A 57 3.81 -2.71 14.17
CA GLN A 57 3.04 -3.95 14.33
C GLN A 57 1.69 -3.72 15.04
N ARG A 58 1.66 -2.90 16.10
CA ARG A 58 0.42 -2.54 16.79
C ARG A 58 -0.53 -1.79 15.87
N TRP A 59 -0.02 -0.84 15.06
CA TRP A 59 -0.84 -0.12 14.08
C TRP A 59 -1.49 -1.06 13.07
N GLU A 60 -0.76 -2.05 12.56
CA GLU A 60 -1.32 -3.03 11.63
C GLU A 60 -2.35 -3.95 12.32
N SER A 61 -2.07 -4.37 13.56
CA SER A 61 -2.95 -5.22 14.35
C SER A 61 -4.26 -4.52 14.73
N ASN A 62 -4.22 -3.22 15.01
CA ASN A 62 -5.38 -2.40 15.37
C ASN A 62 -6.34 -2.12 14.20
N ARG A 63 -6.02 -2.56 12.97
CA ARG A 63 -6.90 -2.39 11.82
C ARG A 63 -8.20 -3.17 12.00
N ARG A 64 -9.29 -2.67 11.39
CA ARG A 64 -10.56 -3.41 11.32
C ARG A 64 -10.36 -4.75 10.59
N ALA A 65 -11.18 -5.74 10.92
CA ALA A 65 -11.09 -7.10 10.35
C ALA A 65 -11.03 -7.10 8.82
N GLY A 66 -11.93 -6.37 8.14
CA GLY A 66 -11.92 -6.24 6.68
C GLY A 66 -10.62 -5.62 6.13
N GLY A 67 -10.03 -4.68 6.88
CA GLY A 67 -8.75 -4.05 6.53
C GLY A 67 -7.56 -5.01 6.63
N ARG A 68 -7.57 -5.94 7.59
CA ARG A 68 -6.58 -7.02 7.72
C ARG A 68 -6.78 -8.08 6.64
N ASN A 69 -8.02 -8.46 6.36
CA ASN A 69 -8.38 -9.40 5.29
C ASN A 69 -7.98 -8.87 3.91
N THR A 70 -7.99 -7.55 3.71
CA THR A 70 -7.49 -6.93 2.47
C THR A 70 -5.96 -6.92 2.40
N GLN A 71 -5.24 -6.80 3.52
CA GLN A 71 -3.78 -6.72 3.51
C GLN A 71 -3.14 -8.08 3.15
N LYS A 72 -3.67 -9.19 3.66
CA LYS A 72 -3.15 -10.55 3.37
C LYS A 72 -2.97 -10.86 1.87
N PRO A 73 -3.99 -10.69 1.00
CA PRO A 73 -3.84 -10.94 -0.43
C PRO A 73 -2.90 -9.94 -1.10
N VAL A 74 -2.78 -8.70 -0.61
CA VAL A 74 -1.80 -7.74 -1.13
C VAL A 74 -0.37 -8.17 -0.82
N VAL A 75 -0.10 -8.63 0.40
CA VAL A 75 1.23 -9.17 0.76
C VAL A 75 1.58 -10.39 -0.12
N LYS A 76 0.62 -11.29 -0.34
CA LYS A 76 0.82 -12.42 -1.27
C LYS A 76 1.07 -11.94 -2.71
N SER A 77 0.40 -10.87 -3.15
CA SER A 77 0.61 -10.27 -4.46
C SER A 77 2.01 -9.68 -4.59
N TRP A 78 2.46 -8.94 -3.58
CA TRP A 78 3.79 -8.39 -3.50
C TRP A 78 4.86 -9.48 -3.54
N GLN A 79 4.70 -10.57 -2.78
CA GLN A 79 5.66 -11.69 -2.77
C GLN A 79 5.79 -12.34 -4.16
N ILE A 80 4.66 -12.66 -4.81
CA ILE A 80 4.68 -13.25 -6.17
C ILE A 80 5.32 -12.29 -7.18
N PHE A 81 5.06 -10.99 -7.06
CA PHE A 81 5.72 -9.97 -7.85
C PHE A 81 7.23 -9.99 -7.60
N LEU A 82 7.63 -9.93 -6.34
CA LEU A 82 9.02 -9.79 -5.93
C LEU A 82 9.85 -10.99 -6.38
N ASP A 83 9.34 -12.22 -6.20
CA ASP A 83 10.02 -13.44 -6.64
C ASP A 83 10.32 -13.40 -8.14
N ARG A 84 9.36 -12.93 -8.96
CA ARG A 84 9.52 -12.79 -10.41
C ARG A 84 10.45 -11.64 -10.77
N ALA A 85 10.25 -10.49 -10.15
CA ALA A 85 11.00 -9.27 -10.45
C ALA A 85 12.48 -9.39 -10.08
N LEU A 86 12.80 -10.10 -8.98
CA LEU A 86 14.16 -10.45 -8.60
C LEU A 86 14.77 -11.44 -9.60
N ALA A 87 14.04 -12.50 -9.97
CA ALA A 87 14.52 -13.49 -10.93
C ALA A 87 14.78 -12.89 -12.32
N GLU A 88 13.95 -11.91 -12.74
CA GLU A 88 14.09 -11.18 -14.00
C GLU A 88 15.09 -10.01 -13.90
N GLY A 89 15.66 -9.73 -12.73
CA GLY A 89 16.57 -8.59 -12.50
C GLY A 89 15.91 -7.21 -12.64
N LYS A 90 14.58 -7.14 -12.60
CA LYS A 90 13.80 -5.88 -12.69
C LYS A 90 13.84 -5.07 -11.42
N VAL A 91 14.05 -5.71 -10.27
CA VAL A 91 14.22 -5.05 -8.98
C VAL A 91 15.47 -5.62 -8.32
N ARG A 92 16.18 -4.80 -7.53
CA ARG A 92 17.46 -5.17 -6.91
C ARG A 92 17.29 -5.99 -5.63
N ASP A 93 16.31 -5.64 -4.81
CA ASP A 93 16.14 -6.14 -3.44
C ASP A 93 14.64 -6.15 -3.06
N ASP A 94 14.33 -6.56 -1.83
CA ASP A 94 12.96 -6.63 -1.32
C ASP A 94 12.41 -5.30 -0.79
N ILE A 95 13.16 -4.21 -0.96
CA ILE A 95 12.80 -2.89 -0.44
C ILE A 95 11.75 -2.23 -1.33
N VAL A 96 10.68 -1.76 -0.70
CA VAL A 96 9.65 -0.97 -1.36
C VAL A 96 10.17 0.47 -1.54
N ASP A 97 10.63 0.79 -2.73
CA ASP A 97 11.00 2.13 -3.17
C ASP A 97 10.21 2.56 -4.41
N GLU A 98 10.48 3.76 -4.91
CA GLU A 98 9.86 4.31 -6.12
C GLU A 98 9.93 3.33 -7.31
N HIS A 99 11.12 2.81 -7.61
CA HIS A 99 11.31 1.90 -8.74
C HIS A 99 10.50 0.61 -8.58
N SER A 100 10.62 -0.07 -7.45
CA SER A 100 9.87 -1.30 -7.17
C SER A 100 8.36 -1.07 -7.22
N LEU A 101 7.85 0.10 -6.80
CA LEU A 101 6.43 0.44 -6.90
C LEU A 101 5.98 0.67 -8.34
N LEU A 102 6.78 1.33 -9.18
CA LEU A 102 6.46 1.51 -10.59
C LEU A 102 6.35 0.16 -11.31
N VAL A 103 7.32 -0.73 -11.10
CA VAL A 103 7.29 -2.08 -11.67
C VAL A 103 6.14 -2.89 -11.07
N PHE A 104 5.83 -2.72 -9.78
CA PHE A 104 4.70 -3.40 -9.15
C PHE A 104 3.35 -2.93 -9.69
N LEU A 105 3.20 -1.63 -10.00
CA LEU A 105 2.00 -1.09 -10.65
C LEU A 105 1.84 -1.70 -12.05
N GLU A 106 2.91 -1.74 -12.84
CA GLU A 106 2.91 -2.39 -14.16
C GLU A 106 2.53 -3.88 -14.07
N PHE A 107 3.10 -4.60 -13.10
CA PHE A 107 2.72 -5.98 -12.81
C PHE A 107 1.23 -6.11 -12.44
N SER A 108 0.73 -5.19 -11.62
CA SER A 108 -0.64 -5.22 -11.08
C SER A 108 -1.69 -4.96 -12.16
N VAL A 109 -1.41 -4.08 -13.12
CA VAL A 109 -2.35 -3.80 -14.24
C VAL A 109 -2.36 -4.89 -15.30
N ASN A 110 -1.23 -5.55 -15.53
CA ASN A 110 -1.08 -6.53 -16.61
C ASN A 110 -1.45 -7.96 -16.19
N ARG A 111 -1.62 -8.22 -14.89
CA ARG A 111 -1.99 -9.55 -14.39
C ARG A 111 -3.50 -9.79 -14.41
N CYS A 112 -3.88 -11.06 -14.46
CA CYS A 112 -5.25 -11.49 -14.26
C CYS A 112 -5.71 -11.32 -12.78
N ARG A 113 -7.04 -11.31 -12.57
CA ARG A 113 -7.63 -11.48 -11.23
C ARG A 113 -7.22 -12.83 -10.66
N ARG A 114 -7.33 -12.96 -9.34
CA ARG A 114 -7.09 -14.21 -8.64
C ARG A 114 -8.34 -14.70 -7.94
N ASN A 115 -8.54 -16.01 -7.92
CA ASN A 115 -9.62 -16.64 -7.15
C ASN A 115 -9.27 -16.71 -5.65
N LYS A 116 -10.18 -17.29 -4.84
CA LYS A 116 -9.97 -17.45 -3.38
C LYS A 116 -8.74 -18.30 -3.02
N ARG A 117 -8.31 -19.18 -3.93
CA ARG A 117 -7.11 -20.03 -3.78
C ARG A 117 -5.83 -19.27 -4.18
N GLY A 118 -5.98 -18.12 -4.85
CA GLY A 118 -4.89 -17.29 -5.33
C GLY A 118 -4.42 -17.65 -6.74
N GLU A 119 -5.16 -18.48 -7.46
CA GLU A 119 -4.87 -18.87 -8.84
C GLU A 119 -5.39 -17.78 -9.80
N TYR A 120 -4.69 -17.55 -10.90
CA TYR A 120 -5.10 -16.58 -11.91
C TYR A 120 -6.35 -17.05 -12.64
N ILE A 121 -7.30 -16.14 -12.84
CA ILE A 121 -8.51 -16.37 -13.62
C ILE A 121 -8.24 -15.86 -15.04
N PRO A 122 -8.12 -16.74 -16.06
CA PRO A 122 -7.83 -16.34 -17.43
C PRO A 122 -8.84 -15.32 -17.96
N ASN A 123 -8.42 -14.47 -18.91
CA ASN A 123 -9.25 -13.46 -19.57
C ASN A 123 -9.89 -12.43 -18.64
N THR A 124 -9.34 -12.23 -17.44
CA THR A 124 -9.75 -11.17 -16.51
C THR A 124 -8.66 -10.14 -16.35
N ARG A 125 -9.03 -8.92 -15.95
CA ARG A 125 -8.08 -7.87 -15.56
C ARG A 125 -8.39 -7.32 -14.17
N VAL A 126 -7.36 -6.85 -13.49
CA VAL A 126 -7.49 -6.22 -12.18
C VAL A 126 -8.17 -4.85 -12.36
N GLY A 127 -9.23 -4.60 -11.58
CA GLY A 127 -9.94 -3.32 -11.62
C GLY A 127 -9.25 -2.22 -10.82
N ALA A 128 -9.65 -0.98 -11.06
CA ALA A 128 -9.12 0.23 -10.41
C ALA A 128 -9.08 0.15 -8.87
N SER A 129 -10.18 -0.29 -8.24
CA SER A 129 -10.25 -0.45 -6.79
C SER A 129 -9.20 -1.42 -6.25
N GLN A 130 -8.88 -2.47 -7.00
CA GLN A 130 -7.87 -3.46 -6.59
C GLN A 130 -6.44 -2.94 -6.82
N ILE A 131 -6.16 -2.25 -7.93
CA ILE A 131 -4.87 -1.57 -8.16
C ILE A 131 -4.55 -0.62 -7.00
N LYS A 132 -5.54 0.20 -6.61
CA LYS A 132 -5.42 1.11 -5.46
C LYS A 132 -5.13 0.36 -4.16
N LYS A 133 -5.81 -0.76 -3.89
CA LYS A 133 -5.56 -1.58 -2.67
C LYS A 133 -4.16 -2.16 -2.66
N GLU A 134 -3.66 -2.63 -3.79
CA GLU A 134 -2.31 -3.17 -3.93
C GLU A 134 -1.26 -2.10 -3.65
N PHE A 135 -1.41 -0.93 -4.25
CA PHE A 135 -0.55 0.22 -4.01
C PHE A 135 -0.46 0.58 -2.52
N PHE A 136 -1.61 0.82 -1.87
CA PHE A 136 -1.61 1.17 -0.44
C PHE A 136 -1.16 0.03 0.46
N GLY A 137 -1.34 -1.23 0.06
CA GLY A 137 -0.83 -2.36 0.81
C GLY A 137 0.69 -2.51 0.70
N ALA A 138 1.29 -2.17 -0.45
CA ALA A 138 2.75 -2.09 -0.61
C ALA A 138 3.35 -0.96 0.25
N LEU A 139 2.71 0.20 0.33
CA LEU A 139 3.12 1.26 1.25
C LEU A 139 3.07 0.84 2.73
N ARG A 140 2.21 -0.12 3.11
CA ARG A 140 2.23 -0.68 4.47
C ARG A 140 3.39 -1.64 4.70
N ILE A 141 3.80 -2.38 3.68
CA ILE A 141 5.05 -3.16 3.73
C ILE A 141 6.21 -2.20 3.94
N ARG A 142 6.23 -1.09 3.19
CA ARG A 142 7.24 -0.04 3.36
C ARG A 142 7.29 0.53 4.77
N LYS A 143 6.14 0.83 5.38
CA LYS A 143 6.07 1.30 6.77
C LYS A 143 6.77 0.36 7.76
N MET A 144 6.70 -0.96 7.54
CA MET A 144 7.42 -1.94 8.35
C MET A 144 8.93 -1.95 8.08
N GLN A 145 9.35 -1.68 6.83
CA GLN A 145 10.75 -1.53 6.46
C GLN A 145 11.36 -0.25 7.06
N ASP A 146 10.67 0.90 6.98
CA ASP A 146 11.11 2.15 7.61
C ASP A 146 11.21 2.04 9.14
N ALA A 147 10.34 1.23 9.76
CA ALA A 147 10.41 0.97 11.19
C ALA A 147 11.66 0.17 11.60
N ARG A 148 12.18 -0.67 10.68
CA ARG A 148 13.41 -1.45 10.87
C ARG A 148 14.65 -0.64 10.53
N ASP A 149 14.61 0.09 9.42
CA ASP A 149 15.67 0.95 8.94
C ASP A 149 15.09 2.30 8.48
N PRO A 150 15.19 3.34 9.32
CA PRO A 150 14.71 4.68 8.99
C PRO A 150 15.51 5.37 7.89
N SER A 151 16.73 4.92 7.57
CA SER A 151 17.55 5.56 6.53
C SER A 151 16.88 5.49 5.16
N PHE A 152 16.02 4.49 4.95
CA PHE A 152 15.30 4.31 3.70
C PHE A 152 14.43 5.51 3.34
N SER A 153 13.88 6.27 4.30
CA SER A 153 13.07 7.45 3.98
C SER A 153 13.85 8.49 3.19
N THR A 154 15.17 8.53 3.35
CA THR A 154 16.08 9.47 2.70
C THR A 154 16.71 8.85 1.45
N CYS A 155 17.20 7.62 1.55
CA CYS A 155 18.00 7.01 0.49
C CYS A 155 17.18 6.22 -0.55
N ARG A 156 15.92 5.87 -0.24
CA ARG A 156 15.04 5.03 -1.06
C ARG A 156 13.60 5.55 -1.00
N PRO A 157 13.32 6.74 -1.55
CA PRO A 157 11.99 7.36 -1.46
C PRO A 157 10.94 6.51 -2.17
N VAL A 158 9.70 6.61 -1.71
CA VAL A 158 8.58 5.74 -2.14
C VAL A 158 7.35 6.51 -2.63
N THR A 159 7.14 7.74 -2.15
CA THR A 159 5.98 8.59 -2.50
C THR A 159 6.43 9.83 -3.29
N THR A 160 6.89 9.63 -4.52
CA THR A 160 7.20 10.71 -5.45
C THR A 160 5.99 11.06 -6.32
N VAL A 161 6.04 12.21 -6.99
CA VAL A 161 5.00 12.61 -7.96
C VAL A 161 4.85 11.57 -9.07
N HIS A 162 5.95 11.00 -9.56
CA HIS A 162 5.95 9.98 -10.61
C HIS A 162 5.15 8.73 -10.24
N VAL A 163 5.29 8.26 -8.99
CA VAL A 163 4.54 7.09 -8.49
C VAL A 163 3.04 7.39 -8.44
N TYR A 164 2.65 8.59 -8.02
CA TYR A 164 1.23 9.00 -7.99
C TYR A 164 0.64 9.16 -9.38
N ASP A 165 1.38 9.76 -10.31
CA ASP A 165 0.96 9.89 -11.71
C ASP A 165 0.80 8.51 -12.36
N ALA A 166 1.75 7.60 -12.15
CA ALA A 166 1.67 6.23 -12.63
C ALA A 166 0.44 5.50 -12.05
N LEU A 167 0.17 5.62 -10.75
CA LEU A 167 -1.02 5.06 -10.12
C LEU A 167 -2.30 5.62 -10.75
N LYS A 168 -2.35 6.94 -10.94
CA LYS A 168 -3.50 7.62 -11.53
C LYS A 168 -3.75 7.12 -12.96
N THR A 169 -2.72 7.07 -13.79
CA THR A 169 -2.81 6.53 -15.16
C THR A 169 -3.30 5.09 -15.17
N CYS A 170 -2.80 4.24 -14.26
CA CYS A 170 -3.23 2.85 -14.14
C CYS A 170 -4.73 2.74 -13.77
N VAL A 171 -5.17 3.55 -12.81
CA VAL A 171 -6.56 3.58 -12.35
C VAL A 171 -7.49 4.12 -13.44
N ASP A 172 -7.13 5.24 -14.09
CA ASP A 172 -7.91 5.86 -15.15
C ASP A 172 -8.07 4.90 -16.34
N LYS A 173 -7.00 4.20 -16.73
CA LYS A 173 -7.05 3.17 -17.76
C LYS A 173 -7.96 2.01 -17.37
N ALA A 174 -7.83 1.48 -16.15
CA ALA A 174 -8.66 0.37 -15.69
C ALA A 174 -10.16 0.75 -15.64
N LEU A 175 -10.49 2.01 -15.35
CA LEU A 175 -11.87 2.51 -15.42
C LEU A 175 -12.36 2.67 -16.87
N SER A 176 -11.51 3.11 -17.81
CA SER A 176 -11.87 3.20 -19.24
C SER A 176 -12.12 1.81 -19.82
N ASP A 177 -11.18 0.87 -19.61
CA ASP A 177 -11.26 -0.52 -20.09
C ASP A 177 -12.57 -1.19 -19.60
N ALA A 178 -12.99 -0.93 -18.36
CA ALA A 178 -14.24 -1.45 -17.80
C ALA A 178 -15.49 -0.84 -18.44
N ARG A 179 -15.47 0.47 -18.76
CA ARG A 179 -16.59 1.16 -19.43
C ARG A 179 -16.75 0.74 -20.88
N GLU A 180 -15.64 0.47 -21.55
CA GLU A 180 -15.60 0.12 -22.97
C GLU A 180 -15.90 -1.37 -23.23
N GLY A 181 -16.14 -2.16 -22.17
CA GLY A 181 -16.52 -3.57 -22.30
C GLY A 181 -15.36 -4.49 -22.72
N PHE A 182 -14.12 -4.02 -22.62
CA PHE A 182 -12.92 -4.83 -22.93
C PHE A 182 -12.66 -5.95 -21.90
N ILE A 183 -13.49 -6.05 -20.86
CA ILE A 183 -13.51 -7.15 -19.90
C ILE A 183 -14.86 -7.86 -20.04
N PRO A 184 -14.94 -9.00 -20.75
CA PRO A 184 -16.17 -9.77 -20.87
C PRO A 184 -16.67 -10.19 -19.47
N ALA A 185 -17.97 -10.00 -19.21
CA ALA A 185 -18.68 -10.37 -17.97
C ALA A 185 -18.46 -9.49 -16.71
N ASP A 186 -17.94 -8.27 -16.86
CA ASP A 186 -17.88 -7.30 -15.76
C ASP A 186 -19.02 -6.27 -15.90
N ASP A 187 -20.24 -6.68 -15.54
CA ASP A 187 -21.37 -5.75 -15.40
C ASP A 187 -21.09 -4.81 -14.22
N ALA A 188 -20.67 -3.59 -14.58
CA ALA A 188 -20.46 -2.40 -13.76
C ALA A 188 -19.01 -2.10 -13.32
N PRO A 189 -18.49 -0.88 -13.63
CA PRO A 189 -17.37 -0.32 -12.91
C PRO A 189 -17.84 0.04 -11.49
N ASP A 190 -17.35 -0.71 -10.48
CA ASP A 190 -17.45 -0.40 -9.05
C ASP A 190 -18.79 -0.64 -8.29
N ILE A 191 -19.62 -1.65 -8.64
CA ILE A 191 -20.71 -2.15 -7.74
C ILE A 191 -20.68 -3.68 -7.57
N VAL A 192 -19.49 -4.27 -7.41
CA VAL A 192 -19.38 -5.43 -6.48
C VAL A 192 -18.80 -4.88 -5.19
N ALA A 193 -19.73 -4.31 -4.41
CA ALA A 193 -19.55 -4.01 -3.01
C ALA A 193 -18.79 -5.14 -2.31
N ASN A 194 -17.75 -4.80 -1.54
CA ASN A 194 -17.50 -5.41 -0.23
C ASN A 194 -17.87 -6.91 -0.03
N THR A 195 -17.54 -7.82 -0.95
CA THR A 195 -17.78 -9.26 -0.74
C THR A 195 -16.49 -9.98 -0.41
N TRP A 196 -15.85 -9.50 0.65
CA TRP A 196 -14.89 -10.28 1.43
C TRP A 196 -15.23 -10.09 2.91
N LEU A 197 -16.40 -10.60 3.29
CA LEU A 197 -16.62 -11.17 4.62
C LEU A 197 -16.16 -12.63 4.58
#